data_AF-A0A7Y2C6Y3-F1
#
_entry.id   AF-A0A7Y2C6Y3-F1
#
_cell.length_a   1.000
_cell.length_b   1.000
_cell.length_c   1.000
_cell.angle_alpha   90.00
_cell.angle_beta   90.00
_cell.angle_gamma   90.00
#
_symmetry.space_group_name_H-M   'P 1'
#
loop_
_entity.id
_entity.type
_entity.pdbx_description
1 polymer ?
#
loop_
_entity_poly.entity_id
_entity_poly.type
_entity_poly.pdbx_seq_one_letter_code
_entity_poly.pdbx_strand_id
1 'polypeptide(L)'
;MRKKLTQIALLLCGVAAIGAATAYWLSSSSNTQDYDGDRSVYIPRNASFEAVTDSLSRAGILKGNSSFALFGKLTGWSNQVKAGHYSV
;
A
#
# COMPACT_ATOMS: atom_id res chain seq x y z
N MET A 1 22.67 29.93 17.47
CA MET A 1 21.78 28.79 17.85
C MET A 1 20.38 28.91 17.26
N ARG A 2 19.66 30.05 17.38
CA ARG A 2 18.30 30.23 16.83
C ARG A 2 18.15 29.91 15.33
N LYS A 3 19.08 30.36 14.47
CA LYS A 3 19.05 30.06 13.01
C LYS A 3 19.11 28.56 12.69
N LYS A 4 19.94 27.79 13.43
CA LYS A 4 20.04 26.33 13.26
C LYS A 4 18.75 25.62 13.70
N LEU A 5 18.14 26.07 14.80
CA LEU A 5 16.83 25.58 15.25
C LEU A 5 15.74 25.86 14.22
N THR A 6 15.71 27.07 13.65
CA THR A 6 14.75 27.40 12.57
C THR A 6 14.96 26.53 11.34
N GLN A 7 16.21 26.30 10.92
CA GLN A 7 16.51 25.42 9.78
C GLN A 7 16.10 23.97 10.03
N ILE A 8 16.36 23.44 11.23
CA ILE A 8 15.93 22.08 11.61
C ILE A 8 14.41 21.98 11.64
N ALA A 9 13.73 22.98 12.21
CA ALA A 9 12.26 23.01 12.23
C ALA A 9 11.69 23.04 10.81
N LEU A 10 12.26 23.85 9.91
CA LEU A 10 11.87 23.91 8.50
C LEU A 10 12.08 22.59 7.77
N LEU A 11 13.22 21.92 8.02
CA LEU A 11 13.50 20.60 7.47
C LEU A 11 12.47 19.57 7.94
N LEU A 12 12.19 19.52 9.24
CA LEU A 12 11.23 18.59 9.82
C LEU A 12 9.81 18.84 9.30
N CYS A 13 9.39 20.10 9.20
CA CYS A 13 8.11 20.46 8.57
C CYS A 13 8.06 20.03 7.11
N GLY A 14 9.15 20.21 6.36
CA GLY A 14 9.25 19.75 4.97
C GLY A 14 9.08 18.23 4.85
N VAL A 15 9.78 17.45 5.67
CA VAL A 15 9.66 15.98 5.71
C VAL A 15 8.25 15.56 6.12
N ALA A 16 7.65 16.20 7.12
CA ALA A 16 6.30 15.92 7.56
C ALA A 16 5.27 16.21 6.46
N ALA A 17 5.41 17.32 5.74
CA ALA A 17 4.53 17.68 4.63
C ALA A 17 4.61 16.66 3.48
N ILE A 18 5.83 16.23 3.11
CA ILE A 18 6.04 15.20 2.09
C ILE A 18 5.43 13.86 2.54
N GLY A 19 5.62 13.48 3.80
CA GLY A 19 5.04 12.28 4.38
C GLY A 19 3.51 12.29 4.35
N ALA A 20 2.89 13.41 4.77
CA ALA A 20 1.44 13.58 4.75
C ALA A 20 0.87 13.54 3.32
N ALA A 21 1.51 14.23 2.37
CA ALA A 21 1.10 14.20 0.97
C ALA A 21 1.20 12.79 0.37
N THR A 22 2.27 12.06 0.69
CA THR A 22 2.46 10.67 0.21
C THR A 22 1.41 9.73 0.79
N ALA A 23 1.14 9.83 2.10
CA ALA A 23 0.11 9.02 2.76
C ALA A 23 -1.28 9.31 2.19
N TYR A 24 -1.62 10.58 1.97
CA TYR A 24 -2.86 10.98 1.32
C TYR A 24 -2.97 10.38 -0.08
N TRP A 25 -1.94 10.55 -0.92
CA TRP A 25 -1.92 10.00 -2.28
C TRP A 25 -2.07 8.47 -2.30
N LEU A 26 -1.38 7.74 -1.43
CA LEU A 26 -1.50 6.29 -1.34
C LEU A 26 -2.89 5.83 -0.88
N SER A 27 -3.53 6.59 0.02
CA SER A 27 -4.87 6.26 0.53
C SER A 27 -6.00 6.56 -0.47
N SER A 28 -5.83 7.58 -1.32
CA SER A 28 -6.85 8.03 -2.27
C SER A 28 -6.69 7.42 -3.66
N SER A 29 -5.54 6.82 -3.97
CA SER A 29 -5.28 6.21 -5.27
C SER A 29 -5.82 4.78 -5.35
N SER A 30 -6.45 4.44 -6.47
CA SER A 30 -6.79 3.04 -6.74
C SER A 30 -5.51 2.22 -6.89
N ASN A 31 -5.39 1.16 -6.09
CA ASN A 31 -4.35 0.14 -6.27
C ASN A 31 -4.79 -0.98 -7.22
N THR A 32 -6.02 -0.94 -7.73
CA THR A 32 -6.49 -1.84 -8.78
C THR A 32 -6.37 -1.20 -10.15
N GLN A 33 -6.02 -2.00 -11.15
CA GLN A 33 -6.11 -1.59 -12.55
C GLN A 33 -7.51 -1.87 -13.10
N ASP A 34 -7.84 -1.26 -14.23
CA ASP A 34 -9.04 -1.63 -14.97
C ASP A 34 -8.82 -3.02 -15.60
N TYR A 35 -9.81 -3.89 -15.49
CA TYR A 35 -9.83 -5.20 -16.11
C TYR A 35 -11.26 -5.55 -16.55
N ASP A 36 -11.37 -6.30 -17.66
CA ASP A 36 -12.66 -6.80 -18.15
C ASP A 36 -13.00 -8.14 -17.49
N GLY A 37 -14.28 -8.28 -17.08
CA GLY A 37 -14.84 -9.50 -16.51
C GLY A 37 -14.45 -9.78 -15.05
N ASP A 38 -14.91 -10.91 -14.52
CA ASP A 38 -14.64 -11.30 -13.14
C ASP A 38 -13.22 -11.87 -12.99
N ARG A 39 -12.51 -11.45 -11.94
CA ARG A 39 -11.23 -12.04 -11.52
C ARG A 39 -11.39 -12.71 -10.18
N SER A 40 -10.78 -13.88 -10.04
CA SER A 40 -10.76 -14.58 -8.76
C SER A 40 -9.36 -14.91 -8.29
N VAL A 41 -9.18 -14.83 -6.97
CA VAL A 41 -7.93 -15.16 -6.30
C VAL A 41 -8.23 -16.02 -5.09
N TYR A 42 -7.50 -17.13 -4.99
CA TYR A 42 -7.50 -17.97 -3.81
C TYR A 42 -6.33 -17.62 -2.91
N ILE A 43 -6.62 -17.31 -1.64
CA ILE A 43 -5.63 -17.06 -0.59
C ILE A 43 -5.61 -18.27 0.36
N PRO A 44 -4.53 -19.07 0.36
CA PRO A 44 -4.37 -20.18 1.30
C PRO A 44 -4.36 -19.72 2.77
N ARG A 45 -4.68 -20.63 3.68
CA ARG A 45 -4.45 -20.40 5.11
C ARG A 45 -2.97 -20.13 5.38
N ASN A 46 -2.70 -19.15 6.25
CA ASN A 46 -1.35 -18.74 6.63
C ASN A 46 -0.48 -18.27 5.44
N ALA A 47 -1.08 -17.85 4.32
CA ALA A 47 -0.35 -17.23 3.23
C ALA A 47 0.37 -15.96 3.73
N SER A 48 1.63 -15.80 3.34
CA SER A 48 2.36 -14.57 3.62
C SER A 48 1.75 -13.42 2.82
N PHE A 49 1.86 -12.19 3.34
CA PHE A 49 1.39 -11.01 2.62
C PHE A 49 2.08 -10.83 1.25
N GLU A 50 3.33 -11.27 1.14
CA GLU A 50 4.07 -11.29 -0.13
C GLU A 50 3.47 -12.27 -1.13
N ALA A 51 3.12 -13.49 -0.69
CA ALA A 51 2.45 -14.47 -1.54
C ALA A 51 1.05 -14.00 -1.99
N VAL A 52 0.33 -13.30 -1.12
CA VAL A 52 -0.95 -12.65 -1.46
C VAL A 52 -0.75 -11.59 -2.53
N THR A 53 0.25 -10.71 -2.35
CA THR A 53 0.56 -9.65 -3.32
C THR A 53 0.96 -10.23 -4.68
N ASP A 54 1.77 -11.29 -4.71
CA ASP A 54 2.13 -12.01 -5.94
C ASP A 54 0.90 -12.61 -6.61
N SER A 55 0.00 -13.24 -5.84
CA SER A 55 -1.23 -13.84 -6.37
C SER A 55 -2.16 -12.79 -7.00
N LEU A 56 -2.38 -11.66 -6.32
CA LEU A 56 -3.19 -10.55 -6.82
C LEU A 56 -2.57 -9.91 -8.07
N SER A 57 -1.24 -9.80 -8.12
CA SER A 57 -0.51 -9.29 -9.28
C SER A 57 -0.65 -10.21 -10.49
N ARG A 58 -0.44 -11.52 -10.30
CA ARG A 58 -0.60 -12.53 -11.37
C ARG A 58 -2.02 -12.63 -11.90
N ALA A 59 -3.02 -12.34 -11.05
CA ALA A 59 -4.42 -12.28 -11.46
C ALA A 59 -4.74 -11.02 -12.30
N GLY A 60 -3.82 -10.06 -12.40
CA GLY A 60 -4.00 -8.79 -13.10
C GLY A 60 -4.87 -7.79 -12.32
N ILE A 61 -4.97 -7.94 -10.99
CA ILE A 61 -5.80 -7.07 -10.15
C ILE A 61 -5.02 -5.82 -9.75
N LEU A 62 -3.74 -5.97 -9.39
CA LEU A 62 -2.93 -4.85 -8.87
C LEU A 62 -2.38 -3.98 -9.99
N LYS A 63 -2.64 -2.67 -9.89
CA LYS A 63 -1.96 -1.64 -10.69
C LYS A 63 -0.49 -1.49 -10.33
N GLY A 64 -0.14 -1.74 -9.07
CA GLY A 64 1.23 -1.61 -8.58
C GLY A 64 1.50 -2.45 -7.33
N ASN A 65 2.40 -3.42 -7.44
CA ASN A 65 2.74 -4.32 -6.32
C ASN A 65 3.41 -3.56 -5.17
N SER A 66 4.36 -2.67 -5.48
CA SER A 66 5.14 -1.96 -4.46
C SER A 66 4.30 -0.98 -3.66
N SER A 67 3.36 -0.27 -4.29
CA SER A 67 2.46 0.66 -3.58
C SER A 67 1.49 -0.09 -2.68
N PHE A 68 0.89 -1.18 -3.17
CA PHE A 68 0.01 -2.05 -2.39
C PHE A 68 0.76 -2.64 -1.19
N ALA A 69 1.97 -3.18 -1.42
CA ALA A 69 2.78 -3.77 -0.36
C ALA A 69 3.24 -2.75 0.68
N LEU A 70 3.69 -1.57 0.24
CA LEU A 70 4.09 -0.48 1.13
C LEU A 70 2.92 -0.01 1.99
N PHE A 71 1.77 0.25 1.36
CA PHE A 71 0.58 0.72 2.06
C PHE A 71 0.09 -0.32 3.08
N GLY A 72 -0.01 -1.59 2.68
CA GLY A 72 -0.41 -2.68 3.58
C GLY A 72 0.52 -2.85 4.78
N LYS A 73 1.82 -2.62 4.62
CA LYS A 73 2.78 -2.63 5.73
C LYS A 73 2.63 -1.40 6.64
N LEU A 74 2.51 -0.20 6.05
CA LEU A 74 2.38 1.05 6.81
C LEU A 74 1.11 1.11 7.66
N THR A 75 0.01 0.55 7.17
CA THR A 75 -1.28 0.53 7.89
C THR A 75 -1.44 -0.68 8.83
N GLY A 76 -0.53 -1.65 8.75
CA GLY A 76 -0.65 -2.93 9.46
C GLY A 76 -1.70 -3.88 8.88
N TRP A 77 -2.26 -3.58 7.71
CA TRP A 77 -3.23 -4.45 7.02
C TRP A 77 -2.59 -5.72 6.47
N SER A 78 -1.27 -5.73 6.26
CA SER A 78 -0.53 -6.93 5.87
C SER A 78 -0.76 -8.12 6.80
N ASN A 79 -1.10 -7.85 8.07
CA ASN A 79 -1.34 -8.86 9.10
C ASN A 79 -2.83 -9.24 9.25
N GLN A 80 -3.71 -8.65 8.43
CA GLN A 80 -5.16 -8.80 8.54
C GLN A 80 -5.77 -9.51 7.33
N VAL A 81 -4.93 -9.98 6.40
CA VAL A 81 -5.41 -10.72 5.23
C VAL A 81 -6.00 -12.05 5.67
N LYS A 82 -7.22 -12.31 5.22
CA LYS A 82 -7.96 -13.53 5.52
C LYS A 82 -7.78 -14.54 4.40
N ALA A 83 -7.76 -15.82 4.76
CA ALA A 83 -7.79 -16.91 3.81
C ALA A 83 -9.19 -17.05 3.21
N GLY A 84 -9.27 -17.42 1.94
CA GLY A 84 -10.54 -17.53 1.23
C GLY A 84 -10.41 -17.50 -0.28
N HIS A 85 -11.54 -17.65 -0.96
CA HIS A 85 -11.67 -17.42 -2.38
C HIS A 85 -12.40 -16.09 -2.58
N TYR A 86 -11.77 -15.17 -3.32
CA TYR A 86 -12.28 -13.83 -3.57
C TYR A 86 -12.59 -13.68 -5.05
N SER A 87 -13.71 -13.03 -5.36
CA SER A 87 -14.09 -12.61 -6.71
C SER A 87 -14.27 -11.09 -6.72
N VAL A 88 -13.73 -10.43 -7.74
CA VAL A 88 -13.74 -8.97 -7.92
C VAL A 88 -13.91 -8.60 -9.39
#